data_AF-A3LPP0-F1
#
_entry.id   AF-A3LPP0-F1
#
_cell.length_a   1.000
_cell.length_b   1.000
_cell.length_c   1.000
_cell.angle_alpha   90.00
_cell.angle_beta   90.00
_cell.angle_gamma   90.00
#
_symmetry.space_group_name_H-M   'P 1'
#
loop_
_entity.id
_entity.type
_entity.pdbx_description
1 polymer ?
#
loop_
_entity_poly.entity_id
_entity_poly.type
_entity_poly.pdbx_seq_one_letter_code
_entity_poly.pdbx_strand_id
1 'polypeptide(L)'
;MSEETCYGQLSSMMSKQLKVVDSRIKSSTKELDWNYLKRTPQFLKQRIKFGNGSYTSDEEFNYLEKQFKETEKTLQSVEKYVKMYSKSTLTLLDRSTAVGKGYSLLYDPYEDLAKKTGEQSNSQVFEDQYRKWQNVNNYIETINMCKSEIENETKTLAAMVESKIQEIYSNINNIHKKIRVRSYALVDYDKVYNSHDNLLLKQKSGELTVKQSQQLFSSERKLEENKVKFDEINDLLKKELPYFLKLVELILTPLQEYVYYVQLMNYFQFSSRCKSYANFINLDVRIISSPNFADELMTQNSIDSLGAYDSINQLTLINFRDRYLSDITLALEPENRNPILKETNSYYYMAKFNFEGQQEGDLSFKHGDIITVLTRNGNWWKGELDGVVGIFPRNYVEEYSPRD
;
A
#
# COMPACT_ATOMS: atom_id res chain seq x y z
N MET A 1 53.50 -11.21 21.90
CA MET A 1 52.53 -12.33 21.80
C MET A 1 52.13 -12.42 20.33
N SER A 2 52.43 -13.54 19.67
CA SER A 2 52.17 -13.70 18.23
C SER A 2 50.66 -13.79 17.96
N GLU A 3 50.21 -13.31 16.80
CA GLU A 3 48.80 -13.39 16.40
C GLU A 3 48.23 -14.82 16.48
N GLU A 4 49.07 -15.84 16.24
CA GLU A 4 48.73 -17.26 16.38
C GLU A 4 48.25 -17.65 17.79
N THR A 5 48.78 -17.02 18.85
CA THR A 5 48.36 -17.32 20.23
C THR A 5 46.96 -16.77 20.54
N CYS A 6 46.57 -15.68 19.89
CA CYS A 6 45.26 -15.05 20.05
C CYS A 6 44.14 -15.87 19.38
N TYR A 7 44.41 -16.47 18.21
CA TYR A 7 43.44 -17.29 17.48
C TYR A 7 43.16 -18.65 18.17
N GLY A 8 44.17 -19.28 18.77
CA GLY A 8 43.98 -20.50 19.56
C GLY A 8 43.04 -20.28 20.76
N GLN A 9 43.16 -19.11 21.40
CA GLN A 9 42.29 -18.71 22.51
C GLN A 9 40.87 -18.39 22.04
N LEU A 10 40.70 -17.70 20.91
CA LEU A 10 39.40 -17.43 20.28
C LEU A 10 38.66 -18.72 19.86
N SER A 11 39.37 -19.68 19.26
CA SER A 11 38.80 -20.98 18.86
C SER A 11 38.38 -21.82 20.07
N SER A 12 39.15 -21.76 21.16
CA SER A 12 38.83 -22.44 22.43
C SER A 12 37.63 -21.79 23.12
N MET A 13 37.57 -20.45 23.11
CA MET A 13 36.43 -19.68 23.62
C MET A 13 35.14 -19.95 22.84
N MET A 14 35.19 -19.95 21.50
CA MET A 14 34.03 -20.30 20.68
C MET A 14 33.58 -21.73 20.93
N SER A 15 34.52 -22.68 21.09
CA SER A 15 34.18 -24.08 21.41
C SER A 15 33.50 -24.21 22.77
N LYS A 16 33.89 -23.40 23.77
CA LYS A 16 33.22 -23.36 25.09
C LYS A 16 31.84 -22.71 25.01
N GLN A 17 31.69 -21.62 24.25
CA GLN A 17 30.39 -20.98 24.04
C GLN A 17 29.42 -21.88 23.28
N LEU A 18 29.90 -22.61 22.27
CA LEU A 18 29.09 -23.60 21.53
C LEU A 18 28.57 -24.73 22.45
N LYS A 19 29.34 -25.15 23.46
CA LYS A 19 28.88 -26.13 24.47
C LYS A 19 27.80 -25.57 25.42
N VAL A 20 27.77 -24.26 25.65
CA VAL A 20 26.71 -23.59 26.45
C VAL A 20 25.45 -23.37 25.61
N VAL A 21 25.62 -23.12 24.31
CA VAL A 21 24.53 -23.09 23.34
C VAL A 21 23.92 -24.50 23.16
N ASP A 22 24.74 -25.55 23.22
CA ASP A 22 24.33 -26.97 23.18
C ASP A 22 23.31 -27.36 24.25
N SER A 23 23.45 -26.83 25.47
CA SER A 23 22.52 -27.11 26.58
C SER A 23 21.21 -26.31 26.48
N ARG A 24 21.23 -25.13 25.84
CA ARG A 24 20.03 -24.30 25.61
C ARG A 24 19.23 -24.70 24.38
N ILE A 25 19.85 -25.32 23.38
CA ILE A 25 19.17 -25.75 22.15
C ILE A 25 18.47 -27.09 22.33
N LYS A 26 18.95 -27.99 23.20
CA LYS A 26 18.28 -29.27 23.50
C LYS A 26 16.84 -29.12 24.04
N SER A 27 16.47 -27.95 24.56
CA SER A 27 15.12 -27.66 25.06
C SER A 27 14.22 -26.93 24.06
N SER A 28 14.72 -26.52 22.89
CA SER A 28 13.96 -25.68 21.95
C SER A 28 14.18 -26.08 20.49
N THR A 29 13.10 -26.55 19.87
CA THR A 29 12.80 -26.56 18.42
C THR A 29 13.56 -27.52 17.49
N LYS A 30 12.79 -27.99 16.49
CA LYS A 30 13.15 -28.50 15.15
C LYS A 30 14.59 -29.00 15.00
N GLU A 31 14.71 -30.33 14.80
CA GLU A 31 15.93 -31.09 14.47
C GLU A 31 17.12 -30.22 14.05
N LEU A 32 17.99 -29.96 15.03
CA LEU A 32 19.24 -29.26 14.81
C LEU A 32 20.17 -30.15 13.96
N ASP A 33 20.66 -29.64 12.83
CA ASP A 33 21.59 -30.37 11.97
C ASP A 33 23.01 -30.40 12.60
N TRP A 34 23.22 -31.36 13.49
CA TRP A 34 24.49 -31.60 14.18
C TRP A 34 25.67 -31.80 13.22
N ASN A 35 25.41 -32.33 12.02
CA ASN A 35 26.44 -32.56 11.00
C ASN A 35 26.92 -31.25 10.36
N TYR A 36 26.02 -30.28 10.20
CA TYR A 36 26.36 -28.91 9.80
C TYR A 36 27.25 -28.24 10.85
N LEU A 37 26.79 -28.23 12.11
CA LEU A 37 27.48 -27.61 13.24
C LEU A 37 28.91 -28.12 13.43
N LYS A 38 29.12 -29.43 13.26
CA LYS A 38 30.45 -30.04 13.34
C LYS A 38 31.42 -29.56 12.25
N ARG A 39 30.90 -29.15 11.09
CA ARG A 39 31.65 -28.70 9.91
C ARG A 39 31.74 -27.17 9.79
N THR A 40 30.98 -26.42 10.59
CA THR A 40 30.97 -24.95 10.61
C THR A 40 32.36 -24.32 10.69
N PRO A 41 33.30 -24.79 11.53
CA PRO A 41 34.65 -24.23 11.56
C PRO A 41 35.41 -24.40 10.24
N GLN A 42 35.21 -25.52 9.54
CA GLN A 42 35.84 -25.79 8.24
C GLN A 42 35.21 -24.96 7.12
N PHE A 43 33.87 -24.82 7.10
CA PHE A 43 33.18 -23.94 6.17
C PHE A 43 33.66 -22.48 6.27
N LEU A 44 33.87 -22.00 7.50
CA LEU A 44 34.42 -20.68 7.73
C LEU A 44 35.82 -20.57 7.11
N LYS A 45 36.72 -21.52 7.42
CA LYS A 45 38.08 -21.53 6.87
C LYS A 45 38.13 -21.50 5.33
N GLN A 46 37.27 -22.27 4.67
CA GLN A 46 37.17 -22.30 3.21
C GLN A 46 36.69 -20.94 2.65
N ARG A 47 35.70 -20.30 3.29
CA ARG A 47 35.16 -19.00 2.83
C ARG A 47 36.15 -17.84 2.94
N ILE A 48 36.93 -17.80 4.03
CA ILE A 48 37.94 -16.75 4.24
C ILE A 48 39.33 -17.12 3.72
N LYS A 49 39.45 -18.25 3.00
CA LYS A 49 40.71 -18.83 2.52
C LYS A 49 41.82 -18.79 3.58
N PHE A 50 41.47 -19.15 4.81
CA PHE A 50 42.36 -18.94 5.97
C PHE A 50 43.46 -20.00 6.02
N GLY A 51 44.71 -19.54 6.11
CA GLY A 51 45.91 -20.38 6.05
C GLY A 51 46.36 -20.70 4.61
N ASN A 52 47.61 -21.16 4.44
CA ASN A 52 48.21 -21.53 3.14
C ASN A 52 47.61 -22.80 2.49
N GLY A 53 46.34 -23.12 2.75
CA GLY A 53 45.67 -24.29 2.19
C GLY A 53 45.11 -24.04 0.79
N SER A 54 45.07 -25.07 -0.04
CA SER A 54 44.36 -25.06 -1.32
C SER A 54 42.88 -25.40 -1.10
N TYR A 55 41.99 -24.69 -1.79
CA TYR A 55 40.54 -24.86 -1.69
C TYR A 55 39.95 -25.04 -3.09
N THR A 56 39.09 -26.05 -3.24
CA THR A 56 38.50 -26.38 -4.53
C THR A 56 37.40 -25.38 -4.90
N SER A 57 37.50 -24.77 -6.09
CA SER A 57 36.48 -23.88 -6.65
C SER A 57 35.84 -24.53 -7.88
N ASP A 58 34.52 -24.69 -7.87
CA ASP A 58 33.75 -25.26 -8.97
C ASP A 58 32.82 -24.20 -9.56
N GLU A 59 33.34 -23.39 -10.49
CA GLU A 59 32.63 -22.25 -11.06
C GLU A 59 31.36 -22.64 -11.83
N GLU A 60 31.41 -23.79 -12.52
CA GLU A 60 30.28 -24.34 -13.26
C GLU A 60 29.13 -24.68 -12.32
N PHE A 61 29.39 -25.44 -11.25
CA PHE A 61 28.35 -25.76 -10.27
C PHE A 61 27.84 -24.50 -9.56
N ASN A 62 28.72 -23.56 -9.23
CA ASN A 62 28.33 -22.29 -8.59
C ASN A 62 27.36 -21.49 -9.47
N TYR A 63 27.57 -21.48 -10.78
CA TYR A 63 26.64 -20.86 -11.73
C TYR A 63 25.28 -21.58 -11.73
N LEU A 64 25.27 -22.91 -11.78
CA LEU A 64 24.03 -23.69 -11.74
C LEU A 64 23.27 -23.52 -10.41
N GLU A 65 23.97 -23.49 -9.27
CA GLU A 65 23.37 -23.26 -7.96
C GLU A 65 22.75 -21.86 -7.87
N LYS A 66 23.38 -20.86 -8.49
CA LYS A 66 22.82 -19.50 -8.59
C LYS A 66 21.52 -19.50 -9.40
N GLN A 67 21.53 -20.10 -10.59
CA GLN A 67 20.34 -20.21 -11.45
C GLN A 67 19.20 -20.96 -10.75
N PHE A 68 19.52 -22.01 -10.01
CA PHE A 68 18.55 -22.75 -9.20
C PHE A 68 17.91 -21.88 -8.12
N LYS A 69 18.71 -21.11 -7.37
CA LYS A 69 18.19 -20.19 -6.34
C LYS A 69 17.36 -19.05 -6.94
N GLU A 70 17.72 -18.56 -8.13
CA GLU A 70 16.94 -17.54 -8.85
C GLU A 70 15.59 -18.11 -9.32
N THR A 71 15.59 -19.33 -9.85
CA THR A 71 14.37 -20.04 -10.26
C THR A 71 13.43 -20.30 -9.07
N GLU A 72 13.97 -20.73 -7.94
CA GLU A 72 13.20 -20.92 -6.70
C GLU A 72 12.54 -19.61 -6.23
N LYS A 73 13.26 -18.48 -6.26
CA LYS A 73 12.69 -17.16 -5.94
C LYS A 73 11.58 -16.77 -6.91
N THR A 74 11.76 -17.02 -8.20
CA THR A 74 10.74 -16.75 -9.21
C THR A 74 9.46 -17.53 -8.93
N LEU A 75 9.56 -18.82 -8.59
CA LEU A 75 8.42 -19.65 -8.20
C LEU A 75 7.70 -19.10 -6.96
N GLN A 76 8.44 -18.72 -5.91
CA GLN A 76 7.89 -18.09 -4.71
C GLN A 76 7.14 -16.80 -5.03
N SER A 77 7.70 -15.97 -5.91
CA SER A 77 7.07 -14.73 -6.36
C SER A 77 5.79 -15.00 -7.13
N VAL A 78 5.79 -15.92 -8.10
CA VAL A 78 4.61 -16.27 -8.89
C VAL A 78 3.48 -16.75 -7.98
N GLU A 79 3.76 -17.70 -7.08
CA GLU A 79 2.77 -18.21 -6.13
C GLU A 79 2.18 -17.08 -5.26
N LYS A 80 3.05 -16.25 -4.68
CA LYS A 80 2.66 -15.13 -3.82
C LYS A 80 1.78 -14.12 -4.55
N TYR A 81 2.20 -13.69 -5.74
CA TYR A 81 1.51 -12.61 -6.45
C TYR A 81 0.20 -13.09 -7.08
N VAL A 82 0.10 -14.34 -7.54
CA VAL A 82 -1.18 -14.90 -8.01
C VAL A 82 -2.19 -15.02 -6.87
N LYS A 83 -1.77 -15.53 -5.70
CA LYS A 83 -2.63 -15.57 -4.49
C LYS A 83 -3.09 -14.17 -4.08
N MET A 84 -2.17 -13.20 -4.10
CA MET A 84 -2.46 -11.81 -3.76
C MET A 84 -3.45 -11.20 -4.75
N TYR A 85 -3.21 -11.34 -6.06
CA TYR A 85 -4.13 -10.87 -7.11
C TYR A 85 -5.54 -11.44 -6.93
N SER A 86 -5.64 -12.75 -6.72
CA SER A 86 -6.91 -13.45 -6.64
C SER A 86 -7.74 -12.99 -5.43
N LYS A 87 -7.09 -12.88 -4.26
CA LYS A 87 -7.74 -12.36 -3.05
C LYS A 87 -8.12 -10.90 -3.18
N SER A 88 -7.20 -10.06 -3.66
CA SER A 88 -7.41 -8.61 -3.75
C SER A 88 -8.51 -8.25 -4.75
N THR A 89 -8.61 -8.96 -5.88
CA THR A 89 -9.67 -8.74 -6.88
C THR A 89 -11.06 -8.95 -6.29
N LEU A 90 -11.29 -10.05 -5.58
CA LEU A 90 -12.58 -10.32 -4.94
C LEU A 90 -12.86 -9.37 -3.78
N THR A 91 -11.82 -9.05 -2.99
CA THR A 91 -11.94 -8.09 -1.89
C THR A 91 -12.31 -6.70 -2.42
N LEU A 92 -11.77 -6.28 -3.56
CA LEU A 92 -12.10 -5.00 -4.19
C LEU A 92 -13.60 -4.91 -4.49
N LEU A 93 -14.18 -5.96 -5.09
CA LEU A 93 -15.61 -6.01 -5.36
C LEU A 93 -16.46 -6.01 -4.08
N ASP A 94 -16.03 -6.72 -3.04
CA ASP A 94 -16.70 -6.69 -1.73
C ASP A 94 -16.71 -5.28 -1.11
N ARG A 95 -15.58 -4.56 -1.21
CA ARG A 95 -15.48 -3.17 -0.74
C ARG A 95 -16.35 -2.24 -1.58
N SER A 96 -16.38 -2.44 -2.90
CA SER A 96 -17.22 -1.69 -3.83
C SER A 96 -18.71 -1.83 -3.47
N THR A 97 -19.17 -3.06 -3.20
CA THR A 97 -20.53 -3.33 -2.71
C THR A 97 -20.78 -2.69 -1.33
N ALA A 98 -19.82 -2.73 -0.41
CA ALA A 98 -19.97 -2.11 0.91
C ALA A 98 -20.14 -0.58 0.82
N VAL A 99 -19.39 0.08 -0.06
CA VAL A 99 -19.55 1.51 -0.36
C VAL A 99 -20.95 1.79 -0.92
N GLY A 100 -21.39 0.98 -1.89
CA GLY A 100 -22.75 1.08 -2.43
C GLY A 100 -23.83 0.96 -1.35
N LYS A 101 -23.70 -0.01 -0.44
CA LYS A 101 -24.63 -0.16 0.69
C LYS A 101 -24.67 1.08 1.59
N GLY A 102 -23.52 1.71 1.84
CA GLY A 102 -23.45 2.98 2.57
C GLY A 102 -24.25 4.09 1.87
N TYR A 103 -24.11 4.23 0.56
CA TYR A 103 -24.92 5.17 -0.22
C TYR A 103 -26.41 4.81 -0.25
N SER A 104 -26.75 3.52 -0.30
CA SER A 104 -28.16 3.10 -0.30
C SER A 104 -28.85 3.49 1.02
N LEU A 105 -28.16 3.37 2.15
CA LEU A 105 -28.66 3.84 3.44
C LEU A 105 -28.82 5.36 3.47
N LEU A 106 -27.83 6.12 2.94
CA LEU A 106 -27.91 7.58 2.89
C LEU A 106 -29.08 8.11 2.04
N TYR A 107 -29.51 7.35 1.04
CA TYR A 107 -30.61 7.71 0.16
C TYR A 107 -31.90 6.94 0.48
N ASP A 108 -32.01 6.27 1.64
CA ASP A 108 -33.21 5.49 1.99
C ASP A 108 -34.46 6.41 2.02
N PRO A 109 -35.39 6.23 1.08
CA PRO A 109 -36.55 7.12 0.96
C PRO A 109 -37.53 6.96 2.14
N TYR A 110 -37.45 5.86 2.90
CA TYR A 110 -38.34 5.59 4.03
C TYR A 110 -37.79 6.13 5.36
N GLU A 111 -36.48 6.29 5.50
CA GLU A 111 -35.85 6.89 6.69
C GLU A 111 -36.13 8.41 6.77
N ASP A 112 -36.23 9.07 5.61
CA ASP A 112 -36.65 10.47 5.48
C ASP A 112 -38.17 10.68 5.68
N LEU A 113 -39.00 9.70 5.28
CA LEU A 113 -40.46 9.73 5.49
C LEU A 113 -40.85 9.60 6.97
N ALA A 114 -40.11 8.80 7.75
CA ALA A 114 -40.36 8.61 9.18
C ALA A 114 -40.27 9.92 10.00
N LYS A 115 -39.65 10.97 9.44
CA LYS A 115 -39.51 12.31 10.07
C LYS A 115 -40.53 13.34 9.59
N LYS A 116 -41.32 13.06 8.54
CA LYS A 116 -42.26 14.01 7.90
C LYS A 116 -43.74 13.65 8.06
N THR A 117 -44.13 13.06 9.19
CA THR A 117 -45.55 12.79 9.52
C THR A 117 -46.33 14.04 9.94
N GLY A 118 -46.21 15.15 9.21
CA GLY A 118 -46.87 16.41 9.57
C GLY A 118 -47.25 17.33 8.41
N GLU A 119 -46.48 17.40 7.32
CA GLU A 119 -46.75 18.36 6.25
C GLU A 119 -46.51 17.78 4.85
N GLN A 120 -47.34 18.25 3.91
CA GLN A 120 -47.47 17.80 2.53
C GLN A 120 -46.14 17.42 1.88
N SER A 121 -45.91 16.12 1.72
CA SER A 121 -44.75 15.59 1.04
C SER A 121 -44.84 15.96 -0.44
N ASN A 122 -43.91 16.78 -0.93
CA ASN A 122 -43.83 17.15 -2.34
C ASN A 122 -43.49 15.88 -3.15
N SER A 123 -44.49 15.28 -3.83
CA SER A 123 -44.41 13.95 -4.48
C SER A 123 -43.20 13.78 -5.41
N GLN A 124 -42.74 14.86 -6.03
CA GLN A 124 -41.61 14.87 -6.96
C GLN A 124 -40.26 14.67 -6.27
N VAL A 125 -40.08 15.21 -5.06
CA VAL A 125 -38.84 15.04 -4.26
C VAL A 125 -38.69 13.60 -3.81
N PHE A 126 -39.79 12.94 -3.45
CA PHE A 126 -39.80 11.54 -3.08
C PHE A 126 -39.43 10.64 -4.26
N GLU A 127 -39.96 10.94 -5.46
CA GLU A 127 -39.65 10.17 -6.66
C GLU A 127 -38.18 10.30 -7.08
N ASP A 128 -37.58 11.49 -6.95
CA ASP A 128 -36.15 11.71 -7.21
C ASP A 128 -35.24 11.00 -6.20
N GLN A 129 -35.60 11.01 -4.91
CA GLN A 129 -34.88 10.25 -3.88
C GLN A 129 -34.98 8.74 -4.12
N TYR A 130 -36.17 8.24 -4.44
CA TYR A 130 -36.40 6.83 -4.79
C TYR A 130 -35.59 6.40 -6.01
N ARG A 131 -35.51 7.22 -7.06
CA ARG A 131 -34.68 6.96 -8.24
C ARG A 131 -33.19 6.86 -7.89
N LYS A 132 -32.68 7.77 -7.06
CA LYS A 132 -31.27 7.74 -6.59
C LYS A 132 -30.99 6.46 -5.81
N TRP A 133 -31.87 6.09 -4.88
CA TRP A 133 -31.78 4.85 -4.11
C TRP A 133 -31.78 3.61 -5.01
N GLN A 134 -32.69 3.55 -5.99
CA GLN A 134 -32.79 2.46 -6.94
C GLN A 134 -31.52 2.34 -7.80
N ASN A 135 -30.95 3.45 -8.27
CA ASN A 135 -29.69 3.46 -9.02
C ASN A 135 -28.55 2.85 -8.18
N VAL A 136 -28.43 3.24 -6.91
CA VAL A 136 -27.41 2.70 -6.01
C VAL A 136 -27.60 1.19 -5.77
N ASN A 137 -28.83 0.71 -5.63
CA ASN A 137 -29.09 -0.72 -5.49
C ASN A 137 -28.76 -1.51 -6.76
N ASN A 138 -29.10 -0.99 -7.94
CA ASN A 138 -28.72 -1.59 -9.21
C ASN A 138 -27.20 -1.63 -9.40
N TYR A 139 -26.47 -0.63 -8.91
CA TYR A 139 -25.01 -0.67 -8.86
C TYR A 139 -24.51 -1.82 -7.99
N ILE A 140 -25.04 -1.98 -6.78
CA ILE A 140 -24.67 -3.07 -5.85
C ILE A 140 -24.93 -4.43 -6.51
N GLU A 141 -26.09 -4.62 -7.12
CA GLU A 141 -26.43 -5.85 -7.84
C GLU A 141 -25.46 -6.12 -9.00
N THR A 142 -25.15 -5.10 -9.80
CA THR A 142 -24.19 -5.22 -10.91
C THR A 142 -22.81 -5.70 -10.44
N ILE A 143 -22.30 -5.12 -9.35
CA ILE A 143 -21.00 -5.51 -8.77
C ILE A 143 -21.06 -6.94 -8.20
N ASN A 144 -22.14 -7.31 -7.52
CA ASN A 144 -22.31 -8.66 -6.99
C ASN A 144 -22.39 -9.71 -8.10
N MET A 145 -23.12 -9.41 -9.18
CA MET A 145 -23.16 -10.26 -10.37
C MET A 145 -21.76 -10.42 -10.97
N CYS A 146 -21.05 -9.31 -11.20
CA CYS A 146 -19.68 -9.34 -11.70
C CYS A 146 -18.76 -10.20 -10.81
N LYS A 147 -18.90 -10.10 -9.48
CA LYS A 147 -18.16 -10.95 -8.54
C LYS A 147 -18.47 -12.43 -8.75
N SER A 148 -19.76 -12.80 -8.79
CA SER A 148 -20.16 -14.20 -8.97
C SER A 148 -19.66 -14.80 -10.29
N GLU A 149 -19.50 -13.99 -11.33
CA GLU A 149 -19.05 -14.41 -12.66
C GLU A 149 -17.54 -14.65 -12.75
N ILE A 150 -16.73 -14.02 -11.88
CA ILE A 150 -15.27 -14.15 -11.93
C ILE A 150 -14.70 -14.93 -10.73
N GLU A 151 -15.50 -15.15 -9.70
CA GLU A 151 -15.04 -15.70 -8.42
C GLU A 151 -14.51 -17.13 -8.56
N ASN A 152 -15.19 -17.97 -9.32
CA ASN A 152 -14.79 -19.36 -9.50
C ASN A 152 -13.47 -19.48 -10.28
N GLU A 153 -13.34 -18.76 -11.40
CA GLU A 153 -12.16 -18.74 -12.26
C GLU A 153 -10.96 -18.18 -11.50
N THR A 154 -11.16 -17.10 -10.75
CA THR A 154 -10.11 -16.45 -9.95
C THR A 154 -9.61 -17.34 -8.82
N LYS A 155 -10.50 -18.05 -8.11
CA LYS A 155 -10.11 -18.99 -7.06
C LYS A 155 -9.43 -20.24 -7.63
N THR A 156 -9.98 -20.76 -8.73
CA THR A 156 -9.42 -21.93 -9.44
C THR A 156 -8.01 -21.64 -9.94
N LEU A 157 -7.75 -20.44 -10.47
CA LEU A 157 -6.41 -20.01 -10.86
C LEU A 157 -5.42 -20.10 -9.68
N ALA A 158 -5.76 -19.50 -8.53
CA ALA A 158 -4.88 -19.52 -7.37
C ALA A 158 -4.58 -20.93 -6.87
N ALA A 159 -5.61 -21.78 -6.80
CA ALA A 159 -5.48 -23.17 -6.36
C ALA A 159 -4.64 -24.02 -7.33
N MET A 160 -4.84 -23.83 -8.65
CA MET A 160 -4.05 -24.52 -9.68
C MET A 160 -2.58 -24.14 -9.60
N VAL A 161 -2.28 -22.83 -9.54
CA VAL A 161 -0.90 -22.32 -9.42
C VAL A 161 -0.23 -22.85 -8.16
N GLU A 162 -0.93 -22.81 -7.02
CA GLU A 162 -0.44 -23.38 -5.77
C GLU A 162 -0.13 -24.86 -5.90
N SER A 163 -1.07 -25.68 -6.39
CA SER A 163 -0.87 -27.12 -6.55
C SER A 163 0.34 -27.43 -7.43
N LYS A 164 0.47 -26.76 -8.58
CA LYS A 164 1.55 -27.01 -9.53
C LYS A 164 2.92 -26.60 -8.98
N ILE A 165 2.98 -25.47 -8.28
CA ILE A 165 4.23 -25.02 -7.66
C ILE A 165 4.61 -25.93 -6.47
N GLN A 166 3.64 -26.46 -5.71
CA GLN A 166 3.91 -27.43 -4.64
C GLN A 166 4.51 -28.75 -5.15
N GLU A 167 4.05 -29.24 -6.31
CA GLU A 167 4.67 -30.40 -7.00
C GLU A 167 6.15 -30.13 -7.37
N ILE A 168 6.50 -28.90 -7.72
CA ILE A 168 7.89 -28.51 -8.01
C ILE A 168 8.70 -28.43 -6.70
N TYR A 169 8.12 -27.91 -5.63
CA TYR A 169 8.82 -27.76 -4.35
C TYR A 169 9.28 -29.08 -3.74
N SER A 170 8.55 -30.19 -3.93
CA SER A 170 9.04 -31.49 -3.45
C SER A 170 10.38 -31.86 -4.10
N ASN A 171 10.56 -31.53 -5.39
CA ASN A 171 11.79 -31.75 -6.11
C ASN A 171 12.89 -30.76 -5.68
N ILE A 172 12.56 -29.47 -5.53
CA ILE A 172 13.48 -28.43 -5.01
C ILE A 172 14.05 -28.84 -3.64
N ASN A 173 13.20 -29.34 -2.74
CA ASN A 173 13.62 -29.80 -1.41
C ASN A 173 14.61 -30.97 -1.49
N ASN A 174 14.41 -31.90 -2.43
CA ASN A 174 15.34 -33.01 -2.65
C ASN A 174 16.66 -32.54 -3.26
N ILE A 175 16.62 -31.58 -4.19
CA ILE A 175 17.82 -30.97 -4.77
C ILE A 175 18.61 -30.24 -3.69
N HIS A 176 17.98 -29.42 -2.84
CA HIS A 176 18.64 -28.77 -1.70
C HIS A 176 19.35 -29.76 -0.78
N LYS A 177 18.72 -30.91 -0.47
CA LYS A 177 19.37 -31.97 0.30
C LYS A 177 20.61 -32.50 -0.41
N LYS A 178 20.55 -32.75 -1.72
CA LYS A 178 21.71 -33.23 -2.50
C LYS A 178 22.83 -32.19 -2.58
N ILE A 179 22.50 -30.92 -2.81
CA ILE A 179 23.46 -29.79 -2.78
C ILE A 179 24.15 -29.70 -1.41
N ARG A 180 23.40 -29.91 -0.31
CA ARG A 180 23.98 -29.95 1.04
C ARG A 180 24.96 -31.10 1.21
N VAL A 181 24.62 -32.30 0.75
CA VAL A 181 25.52 -33.46 0.81
C VAL A 181 26.78 -33.21 -0.02
N ARG A 182 26.66 -32.65 -1.24
CA ARG A 182 27.80 -32.22 -2.06
C ARG A 182 28.73 -31.27 -1.29
N SER A 183 28.16 -30.24 -0.66
CA SER A 183 28.92 -29.27 0.12
C SER A 183 29.67 -29.91 1.31
N TYR A 184 29.06 -30.90 1.98
CA TYR A 184 29.75 -31.67 3.01
C TYR A 184 30.90 -32.52 2.45
N ALA A 185 30.68 -33.19 1.32
CA ALA A 185 31.71 -34.00 0.66
C ALA A 185 32.90 -33.15 0.21
N LEU A 186 32.64 -31.95 -0.33
CA LEU A 186 33.69 -30.99 -0.73
C LEU A 186 34.56 -30.54 0.45
N VAL A 187 33.94 -30.20 1.57
CA VAL A 187 34.67 -29.80 2.79
C VAL A 187 35.48 -30.96 3.35
N ASP A 188 34.91 -32.17 3.35
CA ASP A 188 35.59 -33.36 3.85
C ASP A 188 36.80 -33.72 2.94
N TYR A 189 36.66 -33.55 1.61
CA TYR A 189 37.75 -33.67 0.63
C TYR A 189 38.86 -32.62 0.84
N ASP A 190 38.52 -31.33 0.84
CA ASP A 190 39.49 -30.23 1.00
C ASP A 190 40.27 -30.36 2.33
N LYS A 191 39.60 -30.83 3.40
CA LYS A 191 40.26 -31.07 4.69
C LYS A 191 41.32 -32.17 4.59
N VAL A 192 41.02 -33.28 3.93
CA VAL A 192 41.99 -34.38 3.76
C VAL A 192 43.10 -33.96 2.80
N TYR A 193 42.77 -33.25 1.72
CA TYR A 193 43.73 -32.71 0.76
C TYR A 193 44.78 -31.84 1.47
N ASN A 194 44.33 -30.84 2.24
CA ASN A 194 45.24 -29.95 2.95
C ASN A 194 46.09 -30.69 3.99
N SER A 195 45.55 -31.73 4.65
CA SER A 195 46.35 -32.56 5.55
C SER A 195 47.40 -33.39 4.81
N HIS A 196 47.07 -33.90 3.62
CA HIS A 196 47.96 -34.71 2.79
C HIS A 196 49.09 -33.86 2.18
N ASP A 197 48.74 -32.69 1.63
CA ASP A 197 49.69 -31.75 1.04
C ASP A 197 50.74 -31.26 2.05
N ASN A 198 50.31 -30.96 3.28
CA ASN A 198 51.22 -30.63 4.37
C ASN A 198 52.22 -31.76 4.71
N LEU A 199 51.82 -33.03 4.57
CA LEU A 199 52.72 -34.17 4.78
C LEU A 199 53.69 -34.33 3.61
N LEU A 200 53.24 -34.10 2.37
CA LEU A 200 54.10 -34.10 1.18
C LEU A 200 55.16 -32.99 1.24
N LEU A 201 54.79 -31.79 1.72
CA LEU A 201 55.75 -30.70 1.92
C LEU A 201 56.84 -31.08 2.94
N LYS A 202 56.46 -31.73 4.04
CA LYS A 202 57.41 -32.24 5.05
C LYS A 202 58.28 -33.38 4.55
N GLN A 203 57.76 -34.20 3.63
CA GLN A 203 58.55 -35.23 2.96
C GLN A 203 59.61 -34.58 2.05
N LYS A 204 59.24 -33.53 1.31
CA LYS A 204 60.16 -32.77 0.46
C LYS A 204 61.23 -32.01 1.25
N SER A 205 60.90 -31.52 2.45
CA SER A 205 61.88 -30.87 3.34
C SER A 205 62.77 -31.85 4.13
N GLY A 206 62.51 -33.17 4.04
CA GLY A 206 63.27 -34.20 4.77
C GLY A 206 62.94 -34.29 6.26
N GLU A 207 61.89 -33.61 6.74
CA GLU A 207 61.48 -33.54 8.16
C GLU A 207 60.46 -34.63 8.55
N LEU A 208 60.34 -35.69 7.74
CA LEU A 208 59.27 -36.68 7.88
C LEU A 208 59.60 -37.73 8.96
N THR A 209 58.78 -37.81 10.00
CA THR A 209 58.89 -38.88 11.00
C THR A 209 58.30 -40.20 10.49
N VAL A 210 58.72 -41.34 11.06
CA VAL A 210 58.21 -42.69 10.71
C VAL A 210 56.68 -42.78 10.86
N LYS A 211 56.12 -42.17 11.91
CA LYS A 211 54.66 -42.10 12.14
C LYS A 211 53.95 -41.27 11.07
N GLN A 212 54.56 -40.17 10.62
CA GLN A 212 54.02 -39.32 9.54
C GLN A 212 54.10 -40.01 8.17
N SER A 213 55.08 -40.88 7.94
CA SER A 213 55.17 -41.71 6.72
C SER A 213 54.00 -42.70 6.61
N GLN A 214 53.66 -43.40 7.70
CA GLN A 214 52.46 -44.25 7.73
C GLN A 214 51.17 -43.43 7.59
N GLN A 215 51.12 -42.24 8.20
CA GLN A 215 49.99 -41.34 8.07
C GLN A 215 49.80 -40.85 6.63
N LEU A 216 50.88 -40.59 5.90
CA LEU A 216 50.85 -40.17 4.49
C LEU A 216 50.09 -41.18 3.63
N PHE A 217 50.46 -42.45 3.70
CA PHE A 217 49.78 -43.53 2.94
C PHE A 217 48.29 -43.65 3.32
N SER A 218 47.97 -43.57 4.63
CA SER A 218 46.58 -43.61 5.08
C SER A 218 45.75 -42.39 4.65
N SER A 219 46.41 -41.22 4.51
CA SER A 219 45.77 -39.97 4.08
C SER A 219 45.51 -39.96 2.59
N GLU A 220 46.39 -40.55 1.78
CA GLU A 220 46.24 -40.70 0.33
C GLU A 220 45.03 -41.55 -0.02
N ARG A 221 44.88 -42.71 0.63
CA ARG A 221 43.67 -43.54 0.46
C ARG A 221 42.39 -42.80 0.84
N LYS A 222 42.41 -42.07 1.96
CA LYS A 222 41.25 -41.26 2.39
C LYS A 222 40.96 -40.12 1.43
N LEU A 223 41.99 -39.55 0.80
CA LEU A 223 41.82 -38.49 -0.18
C LEU A 223 41.03 -39.00 -1.38
N GLU A 224 41.44 -40.16 -1.91
CA GLU A 224 40.76 -40.82 -3.03
C GLU A 224 39.31 -41.19 -2.66
N GLU A 225 39.09 -41.78 -1.49
CA GLU A 225 37.74 -42.12 -1.01
C GLU A 225 36.80 -40.90 -0.86
N ASN A 226 37.32 -39.74 -0.43
CA ASN A 226 36.51 -38.51 -0.35
C ASN A 226 36.32 -37.86 -1.71
N LYS A 227 37.31 -37.96 -2.60
CA LYS A 227 37.23 -37.45 -3.97
C LYS A 227 36.14 -38.16 -4.75
N VAL A 228 36.13 -39.49 -4.74
CA VAL A 228 35.07 -40.30 -5.40
C VAL A 228 33.69 -39.90 -4.90
N LYS A 229 33.50 -39.77 -3.59
CA LYS A 229 32.20 -39.34 -3.00
C LYS A 229 31.79 -37.94 -3.43
N PHE A 230 32.74 -37.01 -3.56
CA PHE A 230 32.47 -35.67 -4.03
C PHE A 230 32.11 -35.67 -5.52
N ASP A 231 32.94 -36.31 -6.36
CA ASP A 231 32.79 -36.37 -7.82
C ASP A 231 31.45 -37.04 -8.20
N GLU A 232 31.08 -38.16 -7.57
CA GLU A 232 29.80 -38.85 -7.80
C GLU A 232 28.58 -37.92 -7.64
N ILE A 233 28.56 -37.11 -6.59
CA ILE A 233 27.44 -36.21 -6.30
C ILE A 233 27.53 -34.93 -7.14
N ASN A 234 28.74 -34.43 -7.35
CA ASN A 234 29.00 -33.22 -8.14
C ASN A 234 28.56 -33.42 -9.59
N ASP A 235 29.02 -34.51 -10.21
CA ASP A 235 28.74 -34.81 -11.61
C ASP A 235 27.27 -35.12 -11.83
N LEU A 236 26.63 -35.83 -10.89
CA LEU A 236 25.18 -36.05 -10.91
C LEU A 236 24.42 -34.72 -10.89
N LEU A 237 24.78 -33.80 -10.00
CA LEU A 237 24.11 -32.50 -9.91
C LEU A 237 24.35 -31.64 -11.15
N LYS A 238 25.57 -31.60 -11.68
CA LYS A 238 25.90 -30.88 -12.92
C LYS A 238 25.14 -31.41 -14.11
N LYS A 239 24.94 -32.73 -14.16
CA LYS A 239 24.17 -33.39 -15.22
C LYS A 239 22.67 -33.11 -15.09
N GLU A 240 22.07 -33.32 -13.92
CA GLU A 240 20.61 -33.35 -13.76
C GLU A 240 19.99 -31.96 -13.52
N LEU A 241 20.70 -31.05 -12.85
CA LEU A 241 20.16 -29.74 -12.49
C LEU A 241 19.76 -28.89 -13.71
N PRO A 242 20.52 -28.84 -14.82
CA PRO A 242 20.11 -28.12 -16.02
C PRO A 242 18.78 -28.63 -16.61
N TYR A 243 18.56 -29.95 -16.63
CA TYR A 243 17.30 -30.52 -17.10
C TYR A 243 16.13 -30.14 -16.19
N PHE A 244 16.34 -30.18 -14.87
CA PHE A 244 15.34 -29.73 -13.92
C PHE A 244 14.96 -28.26 -14.16
N LEU A 245 15.94 -27.37 -14.33
CA LEU A 245 15.68 -25.95 -14.61
C LEU A 245 14.89 -25.77 -15.90
N LYS A 246 15.20 -26.53 -16.95
CA LYS A 246 14.47 -26.46 -18.22
C LYS A 246 13.03 -26.95 -18.08
N LEU A 247 12.79 -28.01 -17.31
CA LEU A 247 11.44 -28.51 -17.04
C LEU A 247 10.61 -27.49 -16.26
N VAL A 248 11.20 -26.79 -15.28
CA VAL A 248 10.51 -25.72 -14.56
C VAL A 248 10.14 -24.58 -15.50
N GLU A 249 11.04 -24.18 -16.40
CA GLU A 249 10.76 -23.17 -17.42
C GLU A 249 9.57 -23.57 -18.31
N LEU A 250 9.54 -24.81 -18.80
CA LEU A 250 8.45 -25.34 -19.63
C LEU A 250 7.09 -25.38 -18.90
N ILE A 251 7.09 -25.46 -17.57
CA ILE A 251 5.86 -25.37 -16.76
C ILE A 251 5.48 -23.91 -16.52
N LEU A 252 6.44 -23.03 -16.29
CA LEU A 252 6.17 -21.63 -15.95
C LEU A 252 5.56 -20.84 -17.11
N THR A 253 6.01 -21.07 -18.35
CA THR A 253 5.48 -20.37 -19.53
C THR A 253 3.96 -20.52 -19.69
N PRO A 254 3.39 -21.73 -19.81
CA PRO A 254 1.94 -21.89 -19.95
C PRO A 254 1.17 -21.44 -18.71
N LEU A 255 1.78 -21.54 -17.51
CA LEU A 255 1.19 -21.04 -16.28
C LEU A 255 1.02 -19.52 -16.31
N GLN A 256 2.05 -18.79 -16.78
CA GLN A 256 2.00 -17.33 -16.93
C GLN A 256 0.99 -16.90 -17.98
N GLU A 257 0.92 -17.61 -19.11
CA GLU A 257 -0.10 -17.36 -20.15
C GLU A 257 -1.51 -17.55 -19.60
N TYR A 258 -1.74 -18.60 -18.82
CA TYR A 258 -3.04 -18.84 -18.18
C TYR A 258 -3.40 -17.75 -17.16
N VAL A 259 -2.45 -17.31 -16.33
CA VAL A 259 -2.64 -16.17 -15.42
C VAL A 259 -3.05 -14.92 -16.20
N TYR A 260 -2.35 -14.61 -17.29
CA TYR A 260 -2.66 -13.45 -18.14
C TYR A 260 -4.06 -13.55 -18.75
N TYR A 261 -4.45 -14.73 -19.24
CA TYR A 261 -5.77 -14.94 -19.81
C TYR A 261 -6.89 -14.71 -18.79
N VAL A 262 -6.75 -15.25 -17.57
CA VAL A 262 -7.73 -15.03 -16.49
C VAL A 262 -7.80 -13.55 -16.11
N GLN A 263 -6.65 -12.86 -16.04
CA GLN A 263 -6.63 -11.42 -15.80
C GLN A 263 -7.41 -10.65 -16.87
N LEU A 264 -7.13 -10.92 -18.15
CA LEU A 264 -7.81 -10.28 -19.28
C LEU A 264 -9.32 -10.54 -19.25
N MET A 265 -9.72 -11.78 -18.97
CA MET A 265 -11.13 -12.16 -18.83
C MET A 265 -11.80 -11.36 -17.71
N ASN A 266 -11.17 -11.29 -16.53
CA ASN A 266 -11.70 -10.53 -15.40
C ASN A 266 -11.86 -9.04 -15.73
N TYR A 267 -10.88 -8.43 -16.41
CA TYR A 267 -10.98 -7.04 -16.86
C TYR A 267 -12.12 -6.83 -17.86
N PHE A 268 -12.29 -7.76 -18.80
CA PHE A 268 -13.36 -7.69 -19.79
C PHE A 268 -14.74 -7.78 -19.12
N GLN A 269 -14.94 -8.74 -18.21
CA GLN A 269 -16.20 -8.88 -17.48
C GLN A 269 -16.54 -7.62 -16.67
N PHE A 270 -15.56 -7.10 -15.93
CA PHE A 270 -15.73 -5.87 -15.17
C PHE A 270 -16.09 -4.67 -16.07
N SER A 271 -15.34 -4.47 -17.15
CA SER A 271 -15.59 -3.37 -18.09
C SER A 271 -16.97 -3.47 -18.75
N SER A 272 -17.39 -4.68 -19.15
CA SER A 272 -18.69 -4.93 -19.76
C SER A 272 -19.85 -4.59 -18.81
N ARG A 273 -19.75 -5.02 -17.55
CA ARG A 273 -20.74 -4.76 -16.50
C ARG A 273 -20.80 -3.27 -16.16
N CYS A 274 -19.65 -2.61 -15.98
CA CYS A 274 -19.60 -1.17 -15.73
C CYS A 274 -20.18 -0.35 -16.89
N LYS A 275 -19.91 -0.71 -18.15
CA LYS A 275 -20.49 -0.03 -19.32
C LYS A 275 -22.01 -0.19 -19.38
N SER A 276 -22.50 -1.39 -19.09
CA SER A 276 -23.94 -1.67 -19.05
C SER A 276 -24.64 -0.82 -17.98
N TYR A 277 -24.03 -0.71 -16.79
CA TYR A 277 -24.55 0.14 -15.72
C TYR A 277 -24.46 1.64 -16.06
N ALA A 278 -23.36 2.10 -16.65
CA ALA A 278 -23.22 3.49 -17.09
C ALA A 278 -24.30 3.89 -18.10
N ASN A 279 -24.60 3.00 -19.07
CA ASN A 279 -25.71 3.21 -20.00
C ASN A 279 -27.07 3.25 -19.30
N PHE A 280 -27.29 2.40 -18.28
CA PHE A 280 -28.52 2.38 -17.50
C PHE A 280 -28.78 3.72 -16.79
N ILE A 281 -27.75 4.33 -16.21
CA ILE A 281 -27.86 5.65 -15.57
C ILE A 281 -27.67 6.83 -16.55
N ASN A 282 -27.57 6.56 -17.85
CA ASN A 282 -27.30 7.55 -18.90
C ASN A 282 -26.05 8.42 -18.64
N LEU A 283 -25.01 7.82 -18.05
CA LEU A 283 -23.73 8.48 -17.82
C LEU A 283 -22.90 8.44 -19.11
N ASP A 284 -22.42 9.61 -19.56
CA ASP A 284 -21.50 9.64 -20.69
C ASP A 284 -20.11 9.20 -20.21
N VAL A 285 -19.75 7.96 -20.55
CA VAL A 285 -18.47 7.34 -20.17
C VAL A 285 -17.27 8.14 -20.68
N ARG A 286 -17.43 8.98 -21.71
CA ARG A 286 -16.36 9.85 -22.24
C ARG A 286 -15.91 10.89 -21.22
N ILE A 287 -16.81 11.32 -20.33
CA ILE A 287 -16.50 12.29 -19.27
C ILE A 287 -15.45 11.73 -18.31
N ILE A 288 -15.47 10.41 -18.06
CA ILE A 288 -14.48 9.73 -17.19
C ILE A 288 -13.04 9.90 -17.69
N SER A 289 -12.85 10.09 -19.00
CA SER A 289 -11.54 10.30 -19.61
C SER A 289 -11.16 11.78 -19.76
N SER A 290 -12.05 12.71 -19.37
CA SER A 290 -11.78 14.14 -19.44
C SER A 290 -10.83 14.59 -18.32
N PRO A 291 -9.83 15.43 -18.61
CA PRO A 291 -9.03 16.09 -17.57
C PRO A 291 -9.88 16.96 -16.63
N ASN A 292 -11.08 17.38 -17.05
CA ASN A 292 -12.03 18.16 -16.26
C ASN A 292 -13.21 17.29 -15.78
N PHE A 293 -12.97 15.98 -15.55
CA PHE A 293 -13.99 15.00 -15.15
C PHE A 293 -14.97 15.50 -14.09
N ALA A 294 -14.46 16.11 -13.01
CA ALA A 294 -15.30 16.58 -11.91
C ALA A 294 -16.26 17.69 -12.35
N ASP A 295 -15.76 18.69 -13.08
CA ASP A 295 -16.57 19.83 -13.53
C ASP A 295 -17.61 19.40 -14.59
N GLU A 296 -17.22 18.52 -15.51
CA GLU A 296 -18.12 17.96 -16.51
C GLU A 296 -19.19 17.05 -15.89
N LEU A 297 -18.83 16.21 -14.91
CA LEU A 297 -19.76 15.37 -14.18
C LEU A 297 -20.78 16.22 -13.39
N MET A 298 -20.31 17.28 -12.74
CA MET A 298 -21.16 18.22 -12.00
C MET A 298 -22.09 18.99 -12.93
N THR A 299 -21.59 19.41 -14.11
CA THR A 299 -22.37 20.10 -15.14
C THR A 299 -23.44 19.18 -15.72
N GLN A 300 -23.10 17.93 -16.03
CA GLN A 300 -24.04 16.94 -16.57
C GLN A 300 -25.16 16.61 -15.56
N ASN A 301 -24.85 16.61 -14.26
CA ASN A 301 -25.81 16.24 -13.21
C ASN A 301 -26.48 17.43 -12.51
N SER A 302 -26.27 18.66 -12.99
CA SER A 302 -26.99 19.89 -12.57
C SER A 302 -27.29 19.94 -11.07
N ILE A 303 -26.29 19.70 -10.22
CA ILE A 303 -26.45 19.93 -8.79
C ILE A 303 -26.28 21.43 -8.60
N ASP A 304 -27.32 22.10 -8.13
CA ASP A 304 -27.28 23.50 -7.68
C ASP A 304 -26.41 23.58 -6.40
N SER A 305 -25.11 23.37 -6.60
CA SER A 305 -24.11 23.18 -5.55
C SER A 305 -23.94 24.43 -4.71
N LEU A 306 -24.20 25.60 -5.32
CA LEU A 306 -24.23 26.89 -4.64
C LEU A 306 -25.37 26.94 -3.61
N GLY A 307 -26.59 26.57 -4.00
CA GLY A 307 -27.74 26.53 -3.10
C GLY A 307 -27.63 25.48 -1.99
N ALA A 308 -27.02 24.33 -2.28
CA ALA A 308 -26.76 23.29 -1.28
C ALA A 308 -25.67 23.73 -0.27
N TYR A 309 -24.59 24.36 -0.74
CA TYR A 309 -23.52 24.89 0.11
C TYR A 309 -24.03 25.98 1.05
N ASP A 310 -24.85 26.90 0.54
CA ASP A 310 -25.49 27.94 1.35
C ASP A 310 -26.46 27.34 2.37
N SER A 311 -27.26 26.33 1.98
CA SER A 311 -28.16 25.62 2.88
C SER A 311 -27.42 24.84 3.97
N ILE A 312 -26.28 24.23 3.66
CA ILE A 312 -25.43 23.54 4.63
C ILE A 312 -24.77 24.55 5.59
N ASN A 313 -24.29 25.68 5.09
CA ASN A 313 -23.72 26.75 5.92
C ASN A 313 -24.76 27.35 6.88
N GLN A 314 -26.03 27.40 6.47
CA GLN A 314 -27.14 27.80 7.34
C GLN A 314 -27.39 26.82 8.50
N LEU A 315 -26.93 25.57 8.44
CA LEU A 315 -27.06 24.57 9.51
C LEU A 315 -25.95 24.67 10.57
N THR A 316 -25.02 25.63 10.46
CA THR A 316 -23.99 25.83 11.49
C THR A 316 -24.60 26.27 12.82
N LEU A 317 -23.98 25.86 13.93
CA LEU A 317 -24.45 26.16 15.30
C LEU A 317 -24.63 27.67 15.55
N ILE A 318 -23.82 28.49 14.88
CA ILE A 318 -23.86 29.96 14.94
C ILE A 318 -25.14 30.49 14.26
N ASN A 319 -25.42 30.03 13.04
CA ASN A 319 -26.63 30.44 12.31
C ASN A 319 -27.91 29.90 12.96
N PHE A 320 -27.86 28.73 13.57
CA PHE A 320 -28.96 28.21 14.40
C PHE A 320 -29.20 29.09 15.63
N ARG A 321 -28.13 29.49 16.34
CA ARG A 321 -28.22 30.37 17.52
C ARG A 321 -28.86 31.71 17.19
N ASP A 322 -28.41 32.36 16.11
CA ASP A 322 -28.89 33.69 15.76
C ASP A 322 -30.37 33.66 15.31
N ARG A 323 -30.80 32.58 14.62
CA ARG A 323 -32.20 32.37 14.24
C ARG A 323 -33.10 32.09 15.45
N TYR A 324 -32.68 31.18 16.33
CA TYR A 324 -33.46 30.81 17.52
C TYR A 324 -33.53 31.94 18.55
N LEU A 325 -32.46 32.74 18.70
CA LEU A 325 -32.46 33.94 19.53
C LEU A 325 -33.38 35.01 18.94
N SER A 326 -33.40 35.19 17.62
CA SER A 326 -34.33 36.12 16.96
C SER A 326 -35.79 35.69 17.19
N ASP A 327 -36.10 34.40 17.07
CA ASP A 327 -37.45 33.87 17.28
C ASP A 327 -37.88 33.93 18.75
N ILE A 328 -36.96 33.68 19.70
CA ILE A 328 -37.20 33.90 21.14
C ILE A 328 -37.43 35.37 21.44
N THR A 329 -36.67 36.27 20.81
CA THR A 329 -36.81 37.72 21.00
C THR A 329 -38.17 38.20 20.49
N LEU A 330 -38.65 37.65 19.37
CA LEU A 330 -39.98 37.91 18.82
C LEU A 330 -41.10 37.30 19.66
N ALA A 331 -40.89 36.11 20.24
CA ALA A 331 -41.88 35.44 21.08
C ALA A 331 -42.03 36.04 22.50
N LEU A 332 -41.03 36.80 22.96
CA LEU A 332 -41.05 37.50 24.25
C LEU A 332 -41.76 38.86 24.21
N GLU A 333 -42.24 39.31 23.04
CA GLU A 333 -43.02 40.54 22.92
C GLU A 333 -44.53 40.25 23.13
N PRO A 334 -45.15 40.71 24.23
CA PRO A 334 -46.56 40.43 24.50
C PRO A 334 -47.45 41.41 23.73
N GLU A 335 -48.12 40.88 22.71
CA GLU A 335 -49.37 41.35 22.08
C GLU A 335 -49.54 42.82 21.63
N ASN A 336 -49.23 43.03 20.35
CA ASN A 336 -50.08 43.59 19.27
C ASN A 336 -50.79 44.95 19.41
N ARG A 337 -50.44 45.87 18.48
CA ARG A 337 -51.40 46.40 17.47
C ARG A 337 -50.72 47.19 16.32
N ASN A 338 -51.00 46.71 15.12
CA ASN A 338 -50.95 47.34 13.78
C ASN A 338 -49.68 47.19 12.91
N PRO A 339 -49.86 46.80 11.62
CA PRO A 339 -48.78 46.48 10.71
C PRO A 339 -48.37 47.72 9.90
N ILE A 340 -47.16 48.24 10.11
CA ILE A 340 -46.59 49.24 9.21
C ILE A 340 -45.13 48.88 8.94
N LEU A 341 -44.89 48.46 7.69
CA LEU A 341 -43.67 48.49 6.89
C LEU A 341 -42.35 48.68 7.66
N LYS A 342 -41.51 47.63 7.69
CA LYS A 342 -40.07 47.80 7.99
C LYS A 342 -39.41 48.55 6.83
N GLU A 343 -39.29 49.87 6.97
CA GLU A 343 -38.29 50.64 6.24
C GLU A 343 -36.88 50.29 6.75
N THR A 344 -35.99 50.02 5.80
CA THR A 344 -34.55 49.93 6.02
C THR A 344 -34.03 51.32 6.40
N ASN A 345 -33.76 51.57 7.68
CA ASN A 345 -33.06 52.77 8.11
C ASN A 345 -31.58 52.71 7.70
N SER A 346 -31.29 53.11 6.47
CA SER A 346 -29.96 53.48 6.00
C SER A 346 -29.60 54.84 6.62
N TYR A 347 -28.51 54.90 7.38
CA TYR A 347 -28.11 56.14 8.02
C TYR A 347 -27.19 56.96 7.12
N TYR A 348 -27.61 58.16 6.71
CA TYR A 348 -26.84 59.07 5.86
C TYR A 348 -26.00 60.05 6.68
N TYR A 349 -24.73 60.21 6.29
CA TYR A 349 -23.77 61.10 6.96
C TYR A 349 -23.07 61.97 5.93
N MET A 350 -22.94 63.26 6.20
CA MET A 350 -22.24 64.20 5.34
C MET A 350 -20.78 64.37 5.78
N ALA A 351 -19.85 64.37 4.83
CA ALA A 351 -18.45 64.57 5.09
C ALA A 351 -18.15 66.01 5.53
N LYS A 352 -17.57 66.17 6.73
CA LYS A 352 -17.14 67.45 7.31
C LYS A 352 -15.82 67.94 6.75
N PHE A 353 -14.97 67.05 6.25
CA PHE A 353 -13.66 67.36 5.70
C PHE A 353 -13.34 66.41 4.55
N ASN A 354 -12.40 66.79 3.69
CA ASN A 354 -11.87 65.85 2.69
C ASN A 354 -11.06 64.76 3.40
N PHE A 355 -11.20 63.53 2.94
CA PHE A 355 -10.41 62.39 3.40
C PHE A 355 -9.89 61.62 2.18
N GLU A 356 -8.57 61.58 2.04
CA GLU A 356 -7.88 60.76 1.04
C GLU A 356 -7.34 59.50 1.73
N GLY A 357 -7.84 58.34 1.29
CA GLY A 357 -7.44 57.03 1.81
C GLY A 357 -5.97 56.77 1.53
N GLN A 358 -5.24 56.30 2.55
CA GLN A 358 -3.81 56.02 2.45
C GLN A 358 -3.53 54.51 2.30
N GLN A 359 -4.51 53.67 2.62
CA GLN A 359 -4.41 52.21 2.56
C GLN A 359 -5.49 51.60 1.67
N GLU A 360 -5.21 50.40 1.18
CA GLU A 360 -6.15 49.63 0.36
C GLU A 360 -7.37 49.22 1.20
N GLY A 361 -8.55 49.71 0.83
CA GLY A 361 -9.81 49.53 1.58
C GLY A 361 -10.35 50.78 2.29
N ASP A 362 -9.60 51.89 2.27
CA ASP A 362 -10.08 53.19 2.77
C ASP A 362 -11.08 53.82 1.78
N LEU A 363 -12.19 54.37 2.29
CA LEU A 363 -13.15 55.12 1.48
C LEU A 363 -12.72 56.59 1.40
N SER A 364 -12.28 57.03 0.23
CA SER A 364 -11.94 58.44 -0.01
C SER A 364 -13.17 59.26 -0.38
N PHE A 365 -13.29 60.47 0.18
CA PHE A 365 -14.42 61.38 -0.07
C PHE A 365 -14.05 62.83 0.16
N LYS A 366 -14.86 63.76 -0.36
CA LYS A 366 -14.68 65.20 -0.23
C LYS A 366 -15.73 65.79 0.71
N HIS A 367 -15.42 66.96 1.26
CA HIS A 367 -16.32 67.75 2.08
C HIS A 367 -17.64 67.96 1.34
N GLY A 368 -18.75 67.65 2.02
CA GLY A 368 -20.11 67.74 1.47
C GLY A 368 -20.66 66.44 0.88
N ASP A 369 -19.84 65.40 0.68
CA ASP A 369 -20.32 64.11 0.15
C ASP A 369 -21.23 63.40 1.17
N ILE A 370 -22.30 62.77 0.68
CA ILE A 370 -23.25 62.03 1.52
C ILE A 370 -22.94 60.54 1.45
N ILE A 371 -22.52 59.99 2.57
CA ILE A 371 -22.06 58.61 2.71
C ILE A 371 -23.15 57.79 3.40
N THR A 372 -23.44 56.62 2.84
CA THR A 372 -24.35 55.66 3.47
C THR A 372 -23.56 54.80 4.45
N VAL A 373 -23.87 54.92 5.74
CA VAL A 373 -23.10 54.20 6.78
C VAL A 373 -23.70 52.80 6.99
N LEU A 374 -22.90 51.79 6.65
CA LEU A 374 -23.27 50.37 6.74
C LEU A 374 -22.96 49.78 8.14
N THR A 375 -21.92 50.27 8.82
CA THR A 375 -21.53 49.76 10.15
C THR A 375 -20.79 50.81 10.98
N ARG A 376 -21.14 50.95 12.27
CA ARG A 376 -20.61 51.95 13.21
C ARG A 376 -19.87 51.34 14.40
N ASN A 377 -18.77 50.63 14.14
CA ASN A 377 -17.99 49.99 15.20
C ASN A 377 -16.72 50.77 15.53
N GLY A 378 -16.66 51.38 16.72
CA GLY A 378 -15.47 52.11 17.18
C GLY A 378 -15.22 53.44 16.46
N ASN A 379 -13.95 53.79 16.26
CA ASN A 379 -13.52 55.07 15.69
C ASN A 379 -13.43 55.08 14.15
N TRP A 380 -13.52 53.92 13.51
CA TRP A 380 -13.50 53.75 12.06
C TRP A 380 -14.79 53.06 11.62
N TRP A 381 -15.53 53.72 10.75
CA TRP A 381 -16.84 53.28 10.27
C TRP A 381 -16.71 52.74 8.85
N LYS A 382 -17.64 51.85 8.48
CA LYS A 382 -17.73 51.33 7.11
C LYS A 382 -18.93 51.95 6.43
N GLY A 383 -18.72 52.49 5.23
CA GLY A 383 -19.80 53.07 4.45
C GLY A 383 -19.56 52.95 2.95
N GLU A 384 -20.53 53.47 2.22
CA GLU A 384 -20.59 53.41 0.77
C GLU A 384 -20.85 54.81 0.20
N LEU A 385 -20.08 55.16 -0.84
CA LEU A 385 -20.24 56.36 -1.64
C LEU A 385 -20.11 55.95 -3.11
N ASP A 386 -21.10 56.28 -3.94
CA ASP A 386 -21.15 55.99 -5.38
C ASP A 386 -20.81 54.53 -5.76
N GLY A 387 -21.29 53.57 -4.96
CA GLY A 387 -21.05 52.13 -5.18
C GLY A 387 -19.70 51.60 -4.70
N VAL A 388 -18.83 52.48 -4.17
CA VAL A 388 -17.54 52.09 -3.61
C VAL A 388 -17.68 51.97 -2.09
N VAL A 389 -17.28 50.81 -1.55
CA VAL A 389 -17.37 50.49 -0.13
C VAL A 389 -15.98 50.49 0.50
N GLY A 390 -15.85 51.21 1.61
CA GLY A 390 -14.59 51.25 2.36
C GLY A 390 -14.77 51.76 3.78
N ILE A 391 -13.67 51.88 4.50
CA ILE A 391 -13.65 52.37 5.88
C ILE A 391 -13.14 53.80 5.99
N PHE A 392 -13.62 54.54 7.00
CA PHE A 392 -13.23 55.93 7.23
C PHE A 392 -13.40 56.34 8.70
N PRO A 393 -12.67 57.36 9.18
CA PRO A 393 -12.78 57.80 10.57
C PRO A 393 -14.12 58.50 10.87
N ARG A 394 -14.80 58.06 11.92
CA ARG A 394 -16.12 58.61 12.36
C ARG A 394 -16.15 60.13 12.47
N ASN A 395 -15.07 60.73 12.96
CA ASN A 395 -15.03 62.16 13.30
C ASN A 395 -14.97 63.08 12.06
N TYR A 396 -14.85 62.49 10.86
CA TYR A 396 -14.81 63.23 9.59
C TYR A 396 -16.19 63.38 8.96
N VAL A 397 -17.24 62.83 9.59
CA VAL A 397 -18.60 62.90 9.09
C VAL A 397 -19.57 63.38 10.18
N GLU A 398 -20.68 63.98 9.79
CA GLU A 398 -21.79 64.33 10.66
C GLU A 398 -23.11 63.81 10.12
N GLU A 399 -24.07 63.62 11.02
CA GLU A 399 -25.36 63.04 10.66
C GLU A 399 -26.11 63.97 9.72
N TYR A 400 -26.49 63.44 8.57
CA TYR A 400 -27.20 64.19 7.54
C TYR A 400 -28.67 63.77 7.55
N SER A 401 -29.53 64.67 8.01
CA SER A 401 -30.97 64.54 7.92
C SER A 401 -31.45 65.51 6.85
N PRO A 402 -32.00 65.03 5.72
CA PRO A 402 -32.59 65.91 4.72
C PRO A 402 -33.76 66.66 5.38
N ARG A 403 -33.76 68.00 5.29
CA ARG A 403 -34.97 68.76 5.61
C ARG A 403 -35.85 68.75 4.35
N ASP A 404 -37.09 68.35 4.53
CA ASP A 404 -38.15 68.29 3.51
C ASP A 404 -38.35 69.62 2.75
#